data_AF-A0A529TWL5-F1
#
_entry.id   AF-A0A529TWL5-F1
#
_cell.length_a   1.000
_cell.length_b   1.000
_cell.length_c   1.000
_cell.angle_alpha   90.00
_cell.angle_beta   90.00
_cell.angle_gamma   90.00
#
_symmetry.space_group_name_H-M   'P 1'
#
loop_
_entity.id
_entity.type
_entity.pdbx_description
1 polymer ?
#
loop_
_entity_poly.entity_id
_entity_poly.type
_entity_poly.pdbx_seq_one_letter_code
_entity_poly.pdbx_strand_id
1 'polypeptide(L)' 'MTVLVTGGAGYIGSHMVWELLDAGESVVVLDRLSTGFEWAVAPEAKLVVGDVADRDLV' A
#
# COMPACT_ATOMS: atom_id res chain seq x y z
N MET A 1 -6.41 -5.98 -13.54
CA MET A 1 -7.10 -5.33 -12.42
C MET A 1 -6.03 -4.85 -11.45
N THR A 2 -6.25 -3.80 -10.67
CA THR A 2 -5.25 -3.30 -9.70
C THR A 2 -5.92 -3.17 -8.33
N VAL A 3 -5.29 -3.70 -7.30
CA VAL A 3 -5.77 -3.63 -5.92
C VAL A 3 -5.11 -2.45 -5.22
N LEU A 4 -5.91 -1.54 -4.69
CA LEU A 4 -5.46 -0.46 -3.81
C LEU A 4 -5.50 -0.95 -2.36
N VAL A 5 -4.34 -0.92 -1.69
CA VAL A 5 -4.24 -1.22 -0.26
C VAL A 5 -3.96 0.07 0.51
N THR A 6 -4.98 0.59 1.18
CA THR A 6 -4.82 1.72 2.11
C THR A 6 -4.20 1.23 3.41
N GLY A 7 -3.20 1.94 3.95
CA GLY A 7 -2.50 1.49 5.16
C GLY A 7 -1.51 0.34 4.89
N GLY A 8 -1.13 0.13 3.63
CA GLY A 8 -0.26 -0.97 3.19
C GLY A 8 1.19 -0.87 3.67
N ALA A 9 1.61 0.25 4.25
CA ALA A 9 2.92 0.38 4.90
C ALA A 9 2.87 0.02 6.41
N GLY A 10 1.68 -0.25 6.95
CA GLY A 10 1.47 -0.72 8.32
C GLY A 10 1.60 -2.24 8.47
N TYR A 11 1.56 -2.74 9.72
CA TYR A 11 1.84 -4.15 10.03
C TYR A 11 0.99 -5.15 9.24
N ILE A 12 -0.34 -5.07 9.31
CA ILE A 12 -1.23 -6.00 8.60
C ILE A 12 -1.22 -5.72 7.10
N GLY A 13 -1.21 -4.44 6.73
CA GLY A 13 -1.27 -3.99 5.34
C GLY A 13 -0.09 -4.48 4.51
N SER A 14 1.14 -4.45 5.05
CA SER A 14 2.33 -4.90 4.33
C SER A 14 2.29 -6.40 4.03
N HIS A 15 1.84 -7.22 4.98
CA HIS A 15 1.63 -8.64 4.74
C HIS A 15 0.54 -8.91 3.69
N MET A 16 -0.54 -8.11 3.67
CA MET A 16 -1.57 -8.21 2.62
C MET A 16 -1.02 -7.83 1.24
N VAL A 17 -0.13 -6.84 1.15
CA VAL A 17 0.54 -6.46 -0.10
C VAL A 17 1.35 -7.63 -0.64
N TRP A 18 2.14 -8.31 0.20
CA TRP A 18 2.86 -9.52 -0.20
C TRP A 18 1.94 -10.63 -0.70
N GLU A 19 0.88 -10.94 0.05
CA GLU A 19 -0.07 -12.00 -0.34
C GLU A 19 -0.76 -11.72 -1.69
N LEU A 20 -1.12 -10.46 -1.97
CA LEU A 20 -1.70 -10.06 -3.25
C LEU A 20 -0.70 -10.18 -4.40
N LEU A 21 0.56 -9.77 -4.18
CA LEU A 21 1.62 -9.91 -5.18
C LEU A 21 1.91 -11.39 -5.48
N ASP A 22 1.96 -12.24 -4.45
CA ASP A 22 2.14 -13.69 -4.60
C ASP A 22 0.97 -14.35 -5.35
N ALA A 23 -0.24 -13.80 -5.22
CA ALA A 23 -1.40 -14.19 -6.02
C ALA A 23 -1.37 -13.68 -7.47
N GLY A 24 -0.37 -12.91 -7.87
CA GLY A 24 -0.20 -12.36 -9.21
C GLY A 24 -0.99 -11.07 -9.47
N GLU A 25 -1.50 -10.41 -8.43
CA GLU A 25 -2.22 -9.14 -8.57
C GLU A 25 -1.26 -7.95 -8.70
N SER A 26 -1.70 -6.91 -9.41
CA SER A 26 -1.01 -5.62 -9.39
C SER A 26 -1.46 -4.81 -8.17
N VAL A 27 -0.50 -4.34 -7.35
CA VAL A 27 -0.81 -3.67 -6.08
C VAL A 27 -0.30 -2.22 -6.07
N VAL A 28 -1.15 -1.31 -5.61
CA VAL A 28 -0.79 0.06 -5.24
C VAL A 28 -1.06 0.25 -3.76
N VAL A 29 -0.11 0.83 -3.03
CA VAL A 29 -0.25 1.17 -1.61
C VAL A 29 -0.49 2.67 -1.48
N LEU A 30 -1.54 3.06 -0.76
CA LEU A 30 -1.74 4.44 -0.29
C LEU A 30 -1.54 4.47 1.22
N ASP A 31 -0.52 5.18 1.68
CA ASP A 31 -0.23 5.30 3.10
C ASP A 31 0.41 6.66 3.40
N ARG A 32 -0.06 7.32 4.46
CA ARG A 32 0.51 8.60 4.92
C ARG A 32 1.70 8.42 5.87
N LEU A 33 2.09 7.18 6.14
CA LEU A 33 3.21 6.77 6.96
C LEU A 33 3.12 7.28 8.41
N SER A 34 1.91 7.43 8.95
CA SER A 34 1.75 7.94 10.33
C SER A 34 2.28 6.98 11.39
N THR A 35 2.17 5.69 11.12
CA THR A 35 2.73 4.59 11.94
C THR A 35 3.30 3.46 11.08
N GLY A 36 3.12 3.53 9.77
CA GLY A 36 3.72 2.61 8.80
C GLY A 36 5.11 3.07 8.37
N PHE A 37 5.80 2.23 7.61
CA PHE A 37 7.14 2.51 7.13
C PHE A 37 7.29 2.18 5.66
N GLU A 38 7.97 3.03 4.90
CA GLU A 38 8.22 2.78 3.47
C GLU A 38 8.93 1.45 3.23
N TRP A 39 9.89 1.09 4.08
CA TRP A 39 10.63 -0.17 3.99
C TRP A 39 9.76 -1.41 4.20
N ALA A 40 8.56 -1.26 4.78
CA ALA A 40 7.62 -2.37 4.97
C ALA A 40 6.83 -2.68 3.70
N VAL A 41 6.80 -1.78 2.71
CA VAL A 41 6.12 -2.01 1.43
C VAL A 41 7.00 -2.85 0.52
N ALA A 42 6.41 -3.88 -0.09
CA ALA A 42 7.10 -4.71 -1.08
C ALA A 42 7.61 -3.83 -2.25
N PRO A 43 8.87 -3.97 -2.69
CA PRO A 43 9.44 -3.16 -3.78
C PRO A 43 8.65 -3.25 -5.10
N GLU A 44 7.94 -4.35 -5.32
CA GLU A 44 7.10 -4.61 -6.49
C GLU A 44 5.77 -3.84 -6.45
N ALA A 45 5.31 -3.42 -5.27
CA ALA A 45 4.12 -2.59 -5.11
C ALA A 45 4.48 -1.10 -5.27
N LYS A 46 3.61 -0.35 -5.95
CA LYS A 46 3.77 1.10 -6.03
C LYS A 46 3.30 1.76 -4.73
N LEU A 47 4.20 2.40 -4.01
CA LEU A 47 3.84 3.27 -2.88
C LEU A 47 3.46 4.68 -3.37
N VAL A 48 2.29 5.14 -2.94
CA VAL A 48 1.84 6.53 -3.01
C VAL A 48 1.76 7.04 -1.57
N VAL A 49 2.61 8.02 -1.25
CA VAL A 49 2.60 8.65 0.08
C VAL A 49 1.51 9.72 0.11
N GLY A 50 0.49 9.53 0.94
CA GLY A 50 -0.64 10.44 1.02
C GLY A 50 -1.77 9.95 1.93
N ASP A 51 -2.74 10.82 2.18
CA ASP A 51 -3.87 10.54 3.06
C ASP A 51 -5.11 10.13 2.24
N VAL A 52 -5.83 9.11 2.69
CA VAL A 52 -7.09 8.69 2.07
C VAL A 52 -8.19 9.76 2.20
N ALA A 53 -8.04 10.70 3.12
CA ALA A 53 -8.94 11.84 3.28
C ALA A 53 -8.68 12.99 2.27
N ASP A 54 -7.58 12.94 1.51
CA ASP A 54 -7.27 13.93 0.48
C ASP A 54 -8.07 13.62 -0.81
N ARG A 55 -9.07 14.46 -1.10
CA ARG A 55 -9.97 14.29 -2.25
C ARG A 55 -9.34 14.62 -3.59
N ASP A 56 -8.28 15.40 -3.62
CA ASP A 56 -7.60 15.70 -4.88
C ASP A 56 -6.66 14.54 -5.27
N LEU A 57 -6.24 13.75 -4.28
CA LEU A 57 -5.39 12.57 -4.44
C LEU A 57 -6.17 11.29 -4.78
N VAL A 58 -7.34 11.07 -4.16
CA VAL A 58 -8.16 9.84 -4.24
C VAL A 58 -9.34 10.00 -5.19
#